data_AF-A0A0C3NNK7-F1
#
_entry.id   AF-A0A0C3NNK7-F1
#
_cell.length_a   1.000
_cell.length_b   1.000
_cell.length_c   1.000
_cell.angle_alpha   90.00
_cell.angle_beta   90.00
_cell.angle_gamma   90.00
#
_symmetry.space_group_name_H-M   'P 1'
#
loop_
_entity.id
_entity.type
_entity.pdbx_description
1 polymer ?
#
loop_
_entity_poly.entity_id
_entity_poly.type
_entity_poly.pdbx_seq_one_letter_code
_entity_poly.pdbx_strand_id
1 'polypeptide(L)'
;MSSQHQNKTPQPTPGHPHDYSQVTDDDLVILTDDSTDTEREKAAEKARQREEVEKKERECEAERKAKREEAKRQKAEEARQEAERRQREEEEAQWKKAADEEAERQRQRVAEEAEKQRQRAQARWDEAAQRLSSVVYDINTAQRVPGTSVVVTATRRPPCTRCIASLMAEENLQLDAGRGGGRTLTEESRDRELPRREEEEDMREGKGESGEDEPVTPLKGPSGAKVHMRWVEWERERQLQAMERQAEVHETTVLAFERMAEAAEQMAEAAERTADEWVLYCAWAEWVEMRRREDAQEARMAELEHTGGGWKRTQSEAAEDKNKEADKGAEGDNEEEEEVGGEKEGGEEQEGDGGQAMEE
;
A
#
# COMPACT_ATOMS: atom_id res chain seq x y z
N MET A 1 -2.38 -11.20 -27.34
CA MET A 1 -2.07 -10.84 -28.74
C MET A 1 -0.56 -10.84 -28.88
N SER A 2 0.02 -11.91 -29.46
CA SER A 2 1.48 -12.08 -29.52
C SER A 2 2.11 -11.11 -30.53
N SER A 3 3.01 -10.25 -30.04
CA SER A 3 3.85 -9.38 -30.85
C SER A 3 4.82 -10.22 -31.67
N GLN A 4 4.49 -10.41 -32.94
CA GLN A 4 5.33 -11.07 -33.92
C GLN A 4 6.41 -10.07 -34.38
N HIS A 5 7.53 -10.05 -33.66
CA HIS A 5 8.69 -9.22 -33.95
C HIS A 5 9.29 -9.65 -35.31
N GLN A 6 8.98 -8.91 -36.37
CA GLN A 6 9.60 -9.12 -37.68
C GLN A 6 11.03 -8.57 -37.66
N ASN A 7 12.00 -9.45 -37.41
CA ASN A 7 13.42 -9.17 -37.64
C ASN A 7 13.67 -9.00 -39.14
N LYS A 8 13.65 -7.75 -39.60
CA LYS A 8 14.14 -7.35 -40.93
C LYS A 8 15.66 -7.19 -40.85
N THR A 9 16.38 -8.30 -40.84
CA THR A 9 17.81 -8.30 -41.13
C THR A 9 17.96 -8.07 -42.64
N PRO A 10 18.53 -6.94 -43.11
CA PRO A 10 18.76 -6.74 -44.53
C PRO A 10 19.72 -7.83 -45.02
N GLN A 11 19.36 -8.50 -46.12
CA GLN A 11 20.22 -9.49 -46.73
C GLN A 11 21.56 -8.86 -47.10
N PRO A 12 22.70 -9.53 -46.84
CA PRO A 12 23.98 -9.07 -47.33
C PRO A 12 23.95 -9.14 -48.85
N THR A 13 24.08 -7.98 -49.50
CA THR A 13 24.25 -7.87 -50.94
C THR A 13 25.44 -8.77 -51.36
N PRO A 14 25.27 -9.70 -52.31
CA PRO A 14 26.34 -10.55 -52.82
C PRO A 14 27.46 -9.69 -53.40
N GLY A 15 28.49 -9.47 -52.57
CA GLY A 15 29.66 -8.69 -52.91
C GLY A 15 30.43 -9.35 -54.05
N HIS A 16 30.74 -8.51 -55.03
CA HIS A 16 31.52 -8.74 -56.23
C HIS A 16 32.77 -9.62 -55.95
N PRO A 17 33.01 -10.72 -56.71
CA PRO A 17 34.28 -11.43 -56.64
C PRO A 17 35.38 -10.50 -57.17
N HIS A 18 36.23 -10.01 -56.26
CA HIS A 18 37.44 -9.30 -56.64
C HIS A 18 38.35 -10.26 -57.40
N ASP A 19 38.43 -10.02 -58.71
CA ASP A 19 39.36 -10.68 -59.61
C ASP A 19 40.76 -10.11 -59.34
N TYR A 20 41.49 -10.72 -58.39
CA TYR A 20 42.91 -10.46 -58.14
C TYR A 20 43.79 -11.15 -59.19
N SER A 21 43.43 -11.02 -60.46
CA SER A 21 44.24 -11.49 -61.56
C SER A 21 45.12 -10.35 -62.05
N GLN A 22 46.43 -10.53 -61.81
CA GLN A 22 47.52 -9.92 -62.57
C GLN A 22 47.86 -8.46 -62.26
N VAL A 23 48.51 -8.26 -61.11
CA VAL A 23 49.65 -7.33 -61.07
C VAL A 23 50.89 -8.20 -61.32
N THR A 24 51.51 -8.00 -62.48
CA THR A 24 52.82 -8.54 -62.81
C THR A 24 53.87 -7.83 -61.96
N ASP A 25 54.35 -8.52 -60.92
CA ASP A 25 55.55 -8.17 -60.16
C ASP A 25 56.79 -8.31 -61.06
N ASP A 26 57.07 -7.25 -61.82
CA ASP A 26 58.24 -7.12 -62.72
C ASP A 26 59.32 -6.20 -62.11
N ASP A 27 59.56 -6.30 -60.80
CA ASP A 27 60.70 -5.64 -60.14
C ASP A 27 61.18 -6.41 -58.89
N LEU A 28 61.36 -7.73 -59.05
CA LEU A 28 62.17 -8.57 -58.16
C LEU A 28 63.66 -8.23 -58.34
N VAL A 29 64.03 -7.01 -57.94
CA VAL A 29 65.42 -6.64 -57.69
C VAL A 29 65.90 -7.52 -56.53
N ILE A 30 66.78 -8.45 -56.89
CA ILE A 30 67.54 -9.30 -55.99
C ILE A 30 68.41 -8.39 -55.12
N LEU A 31 67.88 -7.95 -53.98
CA LEU A 31 68.65 -7.38 -52.89
C LEU A 31 69.26 -8.56 -52.12
N THR A 32 70.32 -9.11 -52.70
CA THR A 32 71.19 -10.06 -52.04
C THR A 32 71.91 -9.37 -50.87
N ASP A 33 71.82 -10.03 -49.72
CA ASP A 33 72.85 -10.12 -48.67
C ASP A 33 72.77 -9.21 -47.42
N ASP A 34 71.64 -9.30 -46.68
CA ASP A 34 71.57 -9.05 -45.22
C ASP A 34 71.00 -10.28 -44.45
N SER A 35 71.25 -11.50 -44.97
CA SER A 35 70.66 -12.78 -44.50
C SER A 35 70.92 -13.17 -43.04
N THR A 36 71.81 -12.48 -42.32
CA THR A 36 72.18 -12.83 -40.94
C THR A 36 71.34 -12.09 -39.90
N ASP A 37 70.80 -10.91 -40.24
CA ASP A 37 69.93 -10.15 -39.33
C ASP A 37 68.50 -10.72 -39.27
N THR A 38 68.05 -11.38 -40.34
CA THR A 38 66.69 -11.94 -40.44
C THR A 38 66.41 -13.05 -39.42
N GLU A 39 67.41 -13.88 -39.08
CA GLU A 39 67.23 -14.95 -38.08
C GLU A 39 67.20 -14.40 -36.64
N ARG A 40 67.95 -13.33 -36.35
CA ARG A 40 67.87 -12.63 -35.06
C ARG A 40 66.53 -11.94 -34.88
N GLU A 41 66.00 -11.30 -35.93
CA GLU A 41 64.68 -10.68 -35.91
C GLU A 41 63.56 -11.70 -35.70
N LYS A 42 63.59 -12.84 -36.40
CA LYS A 42 62.61 -13.92 -36.18
C LYS A 42 62.65 -14.48 -34.75
N ALA A 43 63.83 -14.60 -34.15
CA ALA A 43 63.95 -15.04 -32.76
C ALA A 43 63.37 -14.01 -31.78
N ALA A 44 63.64 -12.71 -32.02
CA ALA A 44 63.07 -11.62 -31.22
C ALA A 44 61.55 -11.52 -31.38
N GLU A 45 61.02 -11.69 -32.59
CA GLU A 45 59.59 -11.71 -32.85
C GLU A 45 58.90 -12.89 -32.14
N LYS A 46 59.48 -14.09 -32.22
CA LYS A 46 58.96 -15.26 -31.48
C LYS A 46 58.99 -15.05 -29.98
N ALA A 47 60.01 -14.39 -29.45
CA ALA A 47 60.08 -14.05 -28.03
C ALA A 47 58.97 -13.07 -27.64
N ARG A 48 58.75 -12.01 -28.44
CA ARG A 48 57.66 -11.05 -28.24
C ARG A 48 56.28 -11.72 -28.31
N GLN A 49 56.06 -12.61 -29.28
CA GLN A 49 54.80 -13.36 -29.40
C GLN A 49 54.54 -14.23 -28.16
N ARG A 50 55.58 -14.86 -27.58
CA ARG A 50 55.43 -15.65 -26.33
C ARG A 50 55.07 -14.76 -25.14
N GLU A 51 55.73 -13.62 -25.01
CA GLU A 51 55.44 -12.66 -23.94
C GLU A 51 54.01 -12.10 -24.05
N GLU A 52 53.54 -11.82 -25.27
CA GLU A 52 52.17 -11.35 -25.50
C GLU A 52 51.13 -12.41 -25.13
N VAL A 53 51.37 -13.68 -25.50
CA VAL A 53 50.48 -14.79 -25.12
C VAL A 53 50.46 -14.98 -23.60
N GLU A 54 51.61 -14.95 -22.94
CA GLU A 54 51.69 -15.06 -21.48
C GLU A 54 50.98 -13.88 -20.79
N LYS A 55 51.12 -12.66 -21.32
CA LYS A 55 50.40 -11.50 -20.82
C LYS A 55 48.88 -11.66 -20.96
N LYS A 56 48.40 -12.10 -22.13
CA LYS A 56 46.96 -12.37 -22.36
C LYS A 56 46.43 -13.47 -21.44
N GLU A 57 47.21 -14.50 -21.15
CA GLU A 57 46.83 -15.56 -20.20
C GLU A 57 46.66 -14.99 -18.79
N ARG A 58 47.60 -14.15 -18.33
CA ARG A 58 47.50 -13.48 -17.02
C ARG A 58 46.29 -12.53 -16.94
N GLU A 59 46.00 -11.79 -18.00
CA GLU A 59 44.81 -10.93 -18.07
C GLU A 59 43.50 -11.75 -18.00
N CYS A 60 43.41 -12.85 -18.77
CA CYS A 60 42.27 -13.77 -18.72
C CYS A 60 42.09 -14.42 -17.34
N GLU A 61 43.18 -14.76 -16.65
CA GLU A 61 43.12 -15.29 -15.29
C GLU A 61 42.62 -14.24 -14.29
N ALA A 62 43.12 -13.00 -14.38
CA ALA A 62 42.68 -11.89 -13.56
C ALA A 62 41.19 -11.56 -13.77
N GLU A 63 40.72 -11.56 -15.02
CA GLU A 63 39.31 -11.35 -15.36
C GLU A 63 38.42 -12.45 -14.76
N ARG A 64 38.83 -13.73 -14.89
CA ARG A 64 38.10 -14.86 -14.29
C ARG A 64 38.06 -14.76 -12.77
N LYS A 65 39.15 -14.32 -12.14
CA LYS A 65 39.19 -14.09 -10.69
C LYS A 65 38.28 -12.95 -10.27
N ALA A 66 38.26 -11.83 -11.01
CA ALA A 66 37.38 -10.70 -10.76
C ALA A 66 35.90 -11.11 -10.87
N LYS A 67 35.51 -11.82 -11.94
CA LYS A 67 34.15 -12.36 -12.13
C LYS A 67 33.72 -13.29 -10.99
N ARG A 68 34.66 -14.09 -10.46
CA ARG A 68 34.38 -14.99 -9.32
C ARG A 68 34.13 -14.21 -8.03
N GLU A 69 34.89 -13.15 -7.78
CA GLU A 69 34.70 -12.29 -6.61
C GLU A 69 33.42 -11.46 -6.71
N GLU A 70 33.09 -10.94 -7.90
CA GLU A 70 31.82 -10.25 -8.17
C GLU A 70 30.63 -11.17 -7.92
N ALA A 71 30.67 -12.40 -8.44
CA ALA A 71 29.62 -13.39 -8.20
C ALA A 71 29.47 -13.76 -6.70
N LYS A 72 30.56 -13.72 -5.92
CA LYS A 72 30.49 -13.89 -4.46
C LYS A 72 29.84 -12.69 -3.78
N ARG A 73 30.15 -11.46 -4.23
CA ARG A 73 29.53 -10.23 -3.70
C ARG A 73 28.03 -10.21 -3.96
N GLN A 74 27.60 -10.51 -5.18
CA GLN A 74 26.19 -10.61 -5.54
C GLN A 74 25.45 -11.64 -4.68
N LYS A 75 26.02 -12.83 -4.46
CA LYS A 75 25.41 -13.84 -3.57
C LYS A 75 25.32 -13.39 -2.11
N ALA A 76 26.33 -12.67 -1.61
CA ALA A 76 26.32 -12.16 -0.24
C ALA A 76 25.28 -11.04 -0.08
N GLU A 77 25.10 -10.21 -1.10
CA GLU A 77 24.08 -9.16 -1.13
C GLU A 77 22.67 -9.73 -1.21
N GLU A 78 22.44 -10.70 -2.09
CA GLU A 78 21.16 -11.43 -2.19
C GLU A 78 20.78 -12.08 -0.85
N ALA A 79 21.75 -12.72 -0.17
CA ALA A 79 21.52 -13.30 1.14
C ALA A 79 21.18 -12.26 2.22
N ARG A 80 21.74 -11.03 2.13
CA ARG A 80 21.37 -9.92 3.03
C ARG A 80 19.95 -9.44 2.76
N GLN A 81 19.57 -9.27 1.50
CA GLN A 81 18.21 -8.85 1.12
C GLN A 81 17.18 -9.92 1.53
N GLU A 82 17.49 -11.21 1.40
CA GLU A 82 16.61 -12.28 1.86
C GLU A 82 16.43 -12.26 3.39
N ALA A 83 17.51 -12.03 4.13
CA ALA A 83 17.44 -11.91 5.59
C ALA A 83 16.60 -10.71 6.04
N GLU A 84 16.75 -9.56 5.38
CA GLU A 84 15.94 -8.37 5.64
C GLU A 84 14.46 -8.60 5.33
N ARG A 85 14.15 -9.25 4.21
CA ARG A 85 12.76 -9.59 3.86
C ARG A 85 12.12 -10.50 4.91
N ARG A 86 12.85 -11.53 5.36
CA ARG A 86 12.38 -12.43 6.43
C ARG A 86 12.15 -11.68 7.75
N GLN A 87 13.04 -10.74 8.09
CA GLN A 87 12.86 -9.92 9.29
C GLN A 87 11.58 -9.08 9.19
N ARG A 88 11.32 -8.43 8.04
CA ARG A 88 10.08 -7.66 7.83
C ARG A 88 8.83 -8.53 7.93
N GLU A 89 8.86 -9.73 7.34
CA GLU A 89 7.76 -10.71 7.44
C GLU A 89 7.49 -11.15 8.89
N GLU A 90 8.55 -11.37 9.68
CA GLU A 90 8.44 -11.71 11.09
C GLU A 90 7.87 -10.54 11.93
N GLU A 91 8.32 -9.31 11.68
CA GLU A 91 7.81 -8.10 12.33
C GLU A 91 6.33 -7.87 11.99
N GLU A 92 5.94 -8.05 10.73
CA GLU A 92 4.54 -7.96 10.31
C GLU A 92 3.66 -9.02 10.99
N ALA A 93 4.16 -10.27 11.09
CA ALA A 93 3.46 -11.34 11.79
C ALA A 93 3.30 -11.04 13.29
N GLN A 94 4.31 -10.45 13.93
CA GLN A 94 4.21 -10.00 15.33
C GLN A 94 3.18 -8.89 15.49
N TRP A 95 3.18 -7.90 14.59
CA TRP A 95 2.23 -6.79 14.63
C TRP A 95 0.79 -7.27 14.45
N LYS A 96 0.54 -8.16 13.48
CA LYS A 96 -0.78 -8.79 13.28
C LYS A 96 -1.26 -9.55 14.51
N LYS A 97 -0.37 -10.32 15.15
CA LYS A 97 -0.70 -11.04 16.38
C LYS A 97 -1.06 -10.10 17.53
N ALA A 98 -0.33 -9.00 17.69
CA ALA A 98 -0.62 -7.99 18.70
C ALA A 98 -1.97 -7.29 18.46
N ALA A 99 -2.27 -6.96 17.20
CA ALA A 99 -3.54 -6.38 16.80
C ALA A 99 -4.72 -7.34 17.07
N ASP A 100 -4.58 -8.62 16.74
CA ASP A 100 -5.60 -9.64 17.00
C ASP A 100 -5.82 -9.84 18.51
N GLU A 101 -4.75 -9.87 19.31
CA GLU A 101 -4.85 -9.98 20.77
C GLU A 101 -5.54 -8.75 21.38
N GLU A 102 -5.25 -7.55 20.89
CA GLU A 102 -5.95 -6.33 21.32
C GLU A 102 -7.44 -6.37 20.94
N ALA A 103 -7.76 -6.81 19.72
CA ALA A 103 -9.14 -6.99 19.28
C ALA A 103 -9.88 -8.02 20.15
N GLU A 104 -9.23 -9.11 20.56
CA GLU A 104 -9.81 -10.07 21.49
C GLU A 104 -10.09 -9.45 22.86
N ARG A 105 -9.14 -8.68 23.41
CA ARG A 105 -9.35 -7.94 24.68
C ARG A 105 -10.51 -6.97 24.58
N GLN A 106 -10.68 -6.28 23.44
CA GLN A 106 -11.83 -5.42 23.20
C GLN A 106 -13.15 -6.22 23.20
N ARG A 107 -13.20 -7.37 22.52
CA ARG A 107 -14.39 -8.25 22.53
C ARG A 107 -14.71 -8.76 23.93
N GLN A 108 -13.70 -9.12 24.73
CA GLN A 108 -13.89 -9.55 26.12
C GLN A 108 -14.49 -8.43 26.98
N ARG A 109 -14.00 -7.19 26.86
CA ARG A 109 -14.57 -6.03 27.57
C ARG A 109 -16.05 -5.79 27.21
N VAL A 110 -16.38 -5.86 25.92
CA VAL A 110 -17.76 -5.71 25.45
C VAL A 110 -18.65 -6.86 25.95
N ALA A 111 -18.15 -8.10 25.96
CA ALA A 111 -18.88 -9.25 26.47
C ALA A 111 -19.14 -9.17 27.98
N GLU A 112 -18.13 -8.76 28.76
CA GLU A 112 -18.26 -8.56 30.21
C GLU A 112 -19.28 -7.46 30.52
N GLU A 113 -19.23 -6.34 29.80
CA GLU A 113 -20.21 -5.27 29.97
C GLU A 113 -21.63 -5.74 29.60
N ALA A 114 -21.77 -6.49 28.51
CA ALA A 114 -23.06 -7.08 28.11
C ALA A 114 -23.60 -8.05 29.17
N GLU A 115 -22.75 -8.86 29.78
CA GLU A 115 -23.15 -9.75 30.88
C GLU A 115 -23.59 -8.95 32.11
N LYS A 116 -22.84 -7.91 32.49
CA LYS A 116 -23.21 -7.02 33.59
C LYS A 116 -24.55 -6.33 33.36
N GLN A 117 -24.84 -5.94 32.11
CA GLN A 117 -26.15 -5.40 31.73
C GLN A 117 -27.26 -6.45 31.85
N ARG A 118 -27.00 -7.71 31.46
CA ARG A 118 -27.95 -8.82 31.65
C ARG A 118 -28.25 -9.08 33.12
N GLN A 119 -27.22 -9.11 33.97
CA GLN A 119 -27.39 -9.30 35.42
C GLN A 119 -28.25 -8.17 36.03
N ARG A 120 -28.01 -6.91 35.64
CA ARG A 120 -28.84 -5.77 36.06
C ARG A 120 -30.28 -5.89 35.58
N ALA A 121 -30.49 -6.34 34.34
CA ALA A 121 -31.83 -6.57 33.81
C ALA A 121 -32.55 -7.69 34.58
N GLN A 122 -31.86 -8.78 34.88
CA GLN A 122 -32.39 -9.90 35.66
C GLN A 122 -32.76 -9.47 37.09
N ALA A 123 -31.90 -8.70 37.77
CA ALA A 123 -32.23 -8.17 39.10
C ALA A 123 -33.50 -7.31 39.09
N ARG A 124 -33.70 -6.48 38.05
CA ARG A 124 -34.94 -5.70 37.87
C ARG A 124 -36.16 -6.60 37.66
N TRP A 125 -36.02 -7.70 36.92
CA TRP A 125 -37.09 -8.69 36.73
C TRP A 125 -37.44 -9.41 38.04
N ASP A 126 -36.45 -9.84 38.80
CA ASP A 126 -36.65 -10.50 40.08
C ASP A 126 -37.32 -9.57 41.10
N GLU A 127 -36.92 -8.29 41.15
CA GLU A 127 -37.58 -7.29 41.99
C GLU A 127 -39.05 -7.08 41.60
N ALA A 128 -39.34 -6.96 40.30
CA ALA A 128 -40.71 -6.84 39.80
C ALA A 128 -41.55 -8.10 40.12
N ALA A 129 -40.98 -9.29 39.96
CA ALA A 129 -41.63 -10.55 40.28
C ALA A 129 -41.93 -10.69 41.80
N GLN A 130 -41.01 -10.24 42.66
CA GLN A 130 -41.22 -10.20 44.11
C GLN A 130 -42.35 -9.23 44.48
N ARG A 131 -42.38 -8.02 43.90
CA ARG A 131 -43.45 -7.05 44.13
C ARG A 131 -44.82 -7.63 43.74
N LEU A 132 -44.90 -8.28 42.57
CA LEU A 132 -46.13 -8.93 42.13
C LEU A 132 -46.55 -10.09 43.05
N SER A 133 -45.60 -10.90 43.49
CA SER A 133 -45.87 -12.04 44.39
C SER A 133 -46.37 -11.57 45.76
N SER A 134 -45.80 -10.50 46.32
CA SER A 134 -46.27 -9.89 47.58
C SER A 134 -47.71 -9.40 47.47
N VAL A 135 -48.04 -8.66 46.40
CA VAL A 135 -49.41 -8.15 46.18
C VAL A 135 -50.41 -9.29 46.06
N VAL A 136 -50.06 -10.39 45.37
CA VAL A 136 -50.93 -11.57 45.24
C VAL A 136 -51.10 -12.28 46.59
N TYR A 137 -50.04 -12.36 47.41
CA TYR A 137 -50.11 -12.95 48.74
C TYR A 137 -51.02 -12.15 49.68
N ASP A 138 -50.90 -10.81 49.70
CA ASP A 138 -51.72 -9.93 50.53
C ASP A 138 -53.22 -10.03 50.19
N ILE A 139 -53.56 -10.12 48.90
CA ILE A 139 -54.95 -10.33 48.44
C ILE A 139 -55.52 -11.66 48.95
N ASN A 140 -54.72 -12.74 48.96
CA ASN A 140 -55.16 -14.05 49.44
C ASN A 140 -55.30 -14.12 50.97
N THR A 141 -54.43 -13.43 51.71
CA THR A 141 -54.49 -13.44 53.19
C THR A 141 -55.60 -12.56 53.75
N ALA A 142 -55.94 -11.43 53.11
CA ALA A 142 -57.05 -10.58 53.53
C ALA A 142 -58.44 -11.27 53.36
N GLN A 143 -58.51 -12.39 52.63
CA GLN A 143 -59.75 -13.11 52.35
C GLN A 143 -60.03 -14.27 53.34
N ARG A 144 -59.11 -14.58 54.28
CA ARG A 144 -59.32 -15.62 55.30
C ARG A 144 -59.92 -15.03 56.58
N VAL A 145 -61.23 -14.82 56.56
CA VAL A 145 -62.04 -14.64 57.77
C VAL A 145 -62.47 -16.03 58.27
N PRO A 146 -62.14 -16.44 59.51
CA PRO A 146 -62.59 -17.72 60.05
C PRO A 146 -64.05 -17.59 60.48
N GLY A 147 -64.97 -18.18 59.71
CA GLY A 147 -66.35 -18.39 60.15
C GLY A 147 -67.45 -18.12 59.13
N THR A 148 -67.14 -17.56 57.96
CA THR A 148 -68.14 -17.37 56.91
C THR A 148 -67.60 -17.90 55.59
N SER A 149 -68.01 -19.12 55.25
CA SER A 149 -67.86 -19.67 53.89
C SER A 149 -68.78 -18.92 52.93
N VAL A 150 -68.52 -17.64 52.70
CA VAL A 150 -69.04 -16.96 51.53
C VAL A 150 -68.11 -17.42 50.41
N VAL A 151 -68.57 -18.40 49.65
CA VAL A 151 -68.06 -18.66 48.30
C VAL A 151 -68.26 -17.35 47.54
N VAL A 152 -67.25 -16.48 47.56
CA VAL A 152 -67.16 -15.36 46.64
C VAL A 152 -66.85 -16.01 45.30
N THR A 153 -67.89 -16.50 44.62
CA THR A 153 -67.89 -16.54 43.17
C THR A 153 -67.67 -15.10 42.74
N ALA A 154 -66.40 -14.70 42.63
CA ALA A 154 -66.07 -13.50 41.91
C ALA A 154 -66.51 -13.77 40.49
N THR A 155 -67.75 -13.42 40.18
CA THR A 155 -68.18 -13.03 38.85
C THR A 155 -67.41 -11.75 38.53
N ARG A 156 -66.08 -11.86 38.41
CA ARG A 156 -65.27 -10.91 37.69
C ARG A 156 -65.81 -10.99 36.27
N ARG A 157 -66.81 -10.18 36.00
CA ARG A 157 -67.19 -9.79 34.66
C ARG A 157 -65.87 -9.41 34.01
N PRO A 158 -65.42 -10.14 32.96
CA PRO A 158 -64.20 -9.76 32.28
C PRO A 158 -64.32 -8.27 31.94
N PRO A 159 -63.29 -7.46 32.25
CA PRO A 159 -63.33 -6.04 31.90
C PRO A 159 -63.71 -5.96 30.43
N CYS A 160 -64.73 -5.15 30.12
CA CYS A 160 -65.18 -5.06 28.75
C CYS A 160 -63.97 -4.65 27.89
N THR A 161 -63.90 -5.16 26.66
CA THR A 161 -62.80 -4.87 25.72
C THR A 161 -62.55 -3.36 25.58
N ARG A 162 -63.59 -2.54 25.79
CA ARG A 162 -63.52 -1.08 25.82
C ARG A 162 -62.67 -0.51 26.97
N CYS A 163 -62.77 -1.07 28.17
CA CYS A 163 -61.95 -0.64 29.32
C CYS A 163 -60.48 -1.06 29.17
N ILE A 164 -60.19 -2.21 28.57
CA ILE A 164 -58.81 -2.65 28.30
C ILE A 164 -58.16 -1.75 27.23
N ALA A 165 -58.91 -1.39 26.18
CA ALA A 165 -58.43 -0.49 25.14
C ALA A 165 -58.14 0.93 25.66
N SER A 166 -58.97 1.47 26.56
CA SER A 166 -58.72 2.78 27.17
C SER A 166 -57.47 2.79 28.06
N LEU A 167 -57.22 1.73 28.83
CA LEU A 167 -56.02 1.60 29.65
C LEU A 167 -54.73 1.51 28.81
N MET A 168 -54.77 0.77 27.69
CA MET A 168 -53.62 0.69 26.78
C MET A 168 -53.41 1.98 25.95
N ALA A 169 -54.45 2.78 25.71
CA ALA A 169 -54.36 4.03 24.97
C ALA A 169 -53.74 5.17 25.80
N GLU A 170 -54.02 5.23 27.12
CA GLU A 170 -53.41 6.23 28.02
C GLU A 170 -51.91 5.96 28.27
N GLU A 171 -51.49 4.69 28.30
CA GLU A 171 -50.09 4.32 28.54
C GLU A 171 -49.18 4.63 27.33
N ASN A 172 -49.72 4.63 26.10
CA ASN A 172 -48.97 4.97 24.89
C ASN A 172 -48.77 6.48 24.68
N LEU A 173 -49.55 7.36 25.32
CA LEU A 173 -49.37 8.82 25.17
C LEU A 173 -48.24 9.40 26.04
N GLN A 174 -47.78 8.69 27.08
CA GLN A 174 -46.72 9.18 27.97
C GLN A 174 -45.29 8.84 27.51
N LEU A 175 -45.12 7.91 26.58
CA LEU A 175 -43.79 7.46 26.12
C LEU A 175 -43.15 8.35 25.03
N ASP A 176 -43.91 9.25 24.41
CA ASP A 176 -43.41 10.10 23.30
C ASP A 176 -42.94 11.51 23.71
N ALA A 177 -43.13 11.93 24.97
CA ALA A 177 -42.77 13.28 25.40
C ALA A 177 -41.33 13.43 25.97
N GLY A 178 -40.52 12.36 25.99
CA GLY A 178 -39.30 12.30 26.82
C GLY A 178 -37.98 11.96 26.14
N ARG A 179 -37.90 11.85 24.80
CA ARG A 179 -36.63 11.57 24.12
C ARG A 179 -36.08 12.86 23.51
N GLY A 180 -35.28 13.54 24.33
CA GLY A 180 -34.61 14.79 24.00
C GLY A 180 -33.83 14.74 22.69
N GLY A 181 -34.04 15.77 21.88
CA GLY A 181 -33.18 16.12 20.77
C GLY A 181 -31.79 16.48 21.28
N GLY A 182 -30.87 15.53 21.19
CA GLY A 182 -29.45 15.82 21.17
C GLY A 182 -29.12 16.55 19.88
N ARG A 183 -29.04 17.88 19.95
CA ARG A 183 -28.38 18.73 18.96
C ARG A 183 -26.99 18.15 18.67
N THR A 184 -26.83 17.51 17.53
CA THR A 184 -25.54 17.41 16.87
C THR A 184 -25.20 18.81 16.37
N LEU A 185 -24.18 19.40 16.98
CA LEU A 185 -23.42 20.52 16.41
C LEU A 185 -22.84 20.02 15.09
N THR A 186 -23.51 20.31 13.99
CA THR A 186 -22.93 20.25 12.66
C THR A 186 -21.97 21.42 12.57
N GLU A 187 -20.68 21.12 12.66
CA GLU A 187 -19.62 22.05 12.26
C GLU A 187 -19.81 22.39 10.79
N GLU A 188 -19.99 23.68 10.56
CA GLU A 188 -20.09 24.36 9.28
C GLU A 188 -18.71 24.36 8.62
N SER A 189 -18.34 23.29 7.91
CA SER A 189 -17.30 23.37 6.88
C SER A 189 -17.96 23.83 5.58
N ARG A 190 -17.80 25.13 5.30
CA ARG A 190 -18.07 25.72 3.99
C ARG A 190 -17.16 25.10 2.93
N ASP A 191 -17.62 25.22 1.69
CA ASP A 191 -16.91 24.94 0.44
C ASP A 191 -16.90 23.49 -0.04
N ARG A 192 -18.08 23.05 -0.49
CA ARG A 192 -18.13 22.17 -1.67
C ARG A 192 -19.40 22.43 -2.48
N GLU A 193 -19.28 23.33 -3.45
CA GLU A 193 -20.21 23.42 -4.57
C GLU A 193 -20.30 22.03 -5.25
N LEU A 194 -21.49 21.45 -5.22
CA LEU A 194 -21.83 20.30 -6.04
C LEU A 194 -23.17 20.54 -6.74
N PRO A 195 -23.35 19.95 -7.94
CA PRO A 195 -24.30 20.42 -8.92
C PRO A 195 -25.72 20.03 -8.53
N ARG A 196 -26.59 21.03 -8.65
CA ARG A 196 -28.04 20.98 -8.83
C ARG A 196 -28.48 19.68 -9.52
N ARG A 197 -28.88 18.68 -8.74
CA ARG A 197 -29.60 17.50 -9.21
C ARG A 197 -31.07 17.88 -9.24
N GLU A 198 -31.62 17.96 -10.45
CA GLU A 198 -33.02 18.28 -10.72
C GLU A 198 -33.93 17.31 -9.95
N GLU A 199 -34.76 17.89 -9.07
CA GLU A 199 -35.86 17.21 -8.40
C GLU A 199 -36.96 16.99 -9.43
N GLU A 200 -37.20 15.73 -9.78
CA GLU A 200 -38.36 15.30 -10.54
C GLU A 200 -39.53 15.15 -9.56
N GLU A 201 -40.37 16.19 -9.52
CA GLU A 201 -41.63 16.22 -8.80
C GLU A 201 -42.60 15.19 -9.39
N ASP A 202 -42.65 13.98 -8.81
CA ASP A 202 -43.66 12.98 -9.15
C ASP A 202 -45.00 13.34 -8.48
N MET A 203 -45.86 13.97 -9.28
CA MET A 203 -47.26 14.20 -9.00
C MET A 203 -48.00 12.87 -8.78
N ARG A 204 -48.26 12.50 -7.52
CA ARG A 204 -49.30 11.51 -7.22
C ARG A 204 -50.61 12.16 -6.79
N GLU A 205 -51.40 12.51 -7.79
CA GLU A 205 -52.85 12.62 -7.70
C GLU A 205 -53.42 11.34 -7.07
N GLY A 206 -53.95 11.47 -5.85
CA GLY A 206 -54.69 10.44 -5.13
C GLY A 206 -56.07 10.95 -4.75
N LYS A 207 -56.93 11.11 -5.76
CA LYS A 207 -58.36 11.36 -5.62
C LYS A 207 -59.06 10.04 -5.26
N GLY A 208 -59.72 9.99 -4.11
CA GLY A 208 -60.60 8.88 -3.72
C GLY A 208 -61.10 9.07 -2.29
N GLU A 209 -62.19 9.79 -2.10
CA GLU A 209 -63.54 9.22 -1.99
C GLU A 209 -63.93 9.06 -0.52
N SER A 210 -64.55 10.13 -0.02
CA SER A 210 -65.22 10.22 1.27
C SER A 210 -66.48 9.35 1.23
N GLY A 211 -66.34 8.07 1.57
CA GLY A 211 -67.45 7.15 1.83
C GLY A 211 -67.83 7.18 3.30
N GLU A 212 -68.99 7.76 3.61
CA GLU A 212 -69.62 7.72 4.92
C GLU A 212 -70.13 6.29 5.20
N ASP A 213 -69.30 5.45 5.81
CA ASP A 213 -69.74 4.13 6.30
C ASP A 213 -70.22 4.21 7.75
N GLU A 214 -71.53 4.08 7.85
CA GLU A 214 -72.40 3.78 8.99
C GLU A 214 -71.75 2.82 10.03
N PRO A 215 -71.79 3.10 11.34
CA PRO A 215 -71.19 2.24 12.35
C PRO A 215 -72.01 0.95 12.52
N VAL A 216 -71.62 -0.09 11.79
CA VAL A 216 -72.10 -1.46 11.99
C VAL A 216 -71.75 -1.91 13.41
N THR A 217 -72.78 -2.42 14.08
CA THR A 217 -72.80 -3.09 15.39
C THR A 217 -71.51 -3.82 15.79
N PRO A 218 -71.09 -3.74 17.07
CA PRO A 218 -69.86 -4.38 17.55
C PRO A 218 -70.00 -5.92 17.52
N LEU A 219 -69.61 -6.49 16.38
CA LEU A 219 -69.36 -7.91 16.21
C LEU A 219 -68.22 -8.33 17.15
N LYS A 220 -68.58 -9.25 18.04
CA LYS A 220 -67.72 -10.12 18.87
C LYS A 220 -66.25 -10.11 18.42
N GLY A 221 -65.44 -9.32 19.13
CA GLY A 221 -64.07 -8.99 18.71
C GLY A 221 -63.17 -10.21 18.51
N PRO A 222 -62.29 -10.20 17.50
CA PRO A 222 -61.32 -11.24 17.30
C PRO A 222 -60.41 -11.32 18.53
N SER A 223 -60.27 -12.52 19.07
CA SER A 223 -59.40 -12.86 20.20
C SER A 223 -58.03 -12.18 20.07
N GLY A 224 -57.67 -11.35 21.07
CA GLY A 224 -56.50 -10.45 21.07
C GLY A 224 -55.14 -11.10 20.82
N ALA A 225 -55.06 -12.43 20.81
CA ALA A 225 -53.85 -13.18 20.44
C ALA A 225 -53.35 -12.88 19.01
N LYS A 226 -54.24 -12.55 18.05
CA LYS A 226 -53.82 -12.24 16.67
C LYS A 226 -53.21 -10.85 16.53
N VAL A 227 -53.59 -9.89 17.37
CA VAL A 227 -53.11 -8.50 17.27
C VAL A 227 -51.66 -8.39 17.76
N HIS A 228 -51.30 -9.13 18.81
CA HIS A 228 -49.93 -9.16 19.32
C HIS A 228 -48.93 -9.80 18.33
N MET A 229 -49.33 -10.83 17.57
CA MET A 229 -48.44 -11.41 16.56
C MET A 229 -48.15 -10.44 15.41
N ARG A 230 -49.16 -9.68 14.96
CA ARG A 230 -48.99 -8.69 13.89
C ARG A 230 -48.04 -7.55 14.27
N TRP A 231 -48.02 -7.16 15.55
CA TRP A 231 -47.10 -6.13 16.04
C TRP A 231 -45.64 -6.62 16.10
N VAL A 232 -45.44 -7.88 16.51
CA VAL A 232 -44.11 -8.52 16.50
C VAL A 232 -43.56 -8.66 15.08
N GLU A 233 -44.41 -9.03 14.12
CA GLU A 233 -44.03 -9.10 12.70
C GLU A 233 -43.63 -7.73 12.15
N TRP A 234 -44.38 -6.68 12.48
CA TRP A 234 -44.08 -5.32 12.06
C TRP A 234 -42.75 -4.79 12.64
N GLU A 235 -42.49 -5.01 13.94
CA GLU A 235 -41.22 -4.60 14.57
C GLU A 235 -40.03 -5.36 13.96
N ARG A 236 -40.22 -6.66 13.65
CA ARG A 236 -39.18 -7.47 12.99
C ARG A 236 -38.89 -7.00 11.57
N GLU A 237 -39.92 -6.65 10.80
CA GLU A 237 -39.76 -6.11 9.45
C GLU A 237 -39.04 -4.75 9.47
N ARG A 238 -39.37 -3.90 10.45
CA ARG A 238 -38.68 -2.62 10.67
C ARG A 238 -37.19 -2.81 11.00
N GLN A 239 -36.85 -3.79 11.84
CA GLN A 239 -35.45 -4.13 12.15
C GLN A 239 -34.70 -4.70 10.94
N LEU A 240 -35.34 -5.54 10.15
CA LEU A 240 -34.77 -6.07 8.90
C LEU A 240 -34.47 -4.92 7.92
N GLN A 241 -35.41 -4.00 7.74
CA GLN A 241 -35.22 -2.84 6.86
C GLN A 241 -34.10 -1.90 7.35
N ALA A 242 -33.93 -1.77 8.67
CA ALA A 242 -32.81 -1.01 9.24
C ALA A 242 -31.45 -1.68 8.96
N MET A 243 -31.37 -3.01 9.09
CA MET A 243 -30.15 -3.76 8.74
C MET A 243 -29.85 -3.70 7.25
N GLU A 244 -30.87 -3.78 6.38
CA GLU A 244 -30.71 -3.68 4.93
C GLU A 244 -30.14 -2.32 4.52
N ARG A 245 -30.66 -1.23 5.08
CA ARG A 245 -30.10 0.12 4.86
C ARG A 245 -28.66 0.25 5.35
N GLN A 246 -28.33 -0.38 6.48
CA GLN A 246 -26.96 -0.37 6.98
C GLN A 246 -26.02 -1.17 6.07
N ALA A 247 -26.46 -2.31 5.57
CA ALA A 247 -25.71 -3.11 4.61
C ALA A 247 -25.44 -2.33 3.31
N GLU A 248 -26.44 -1.61 2.79
CA GLU A 248 -26.31 -0.76 1.59
C GLU A 248 -25.28 0.38 1.79
N VAL A 249 -25.26 1.01 2.97
CA VAL A 249 -24.25 2.01 3.32
C VAL A 249 -22.85 1.40 3.39
N HIS A 250 -22.71 0.21 3.97
CA HIS A 250 -21.42 -0.48 4.03
C HIS A 250 -20.94 -0.92 2.64
N GLU A 251 -21.82 -1.43 1.79
CA GLU A 251 -21.50 -1.80 0.41
C GLU A 251 -21.03 -0.57 -0.40
N THR A 252 -21.73 0.56 -0.26
CA THR A 252 -21.33 1.82 -0.89
C THR A 252 -19.97 2.31 -0.39
N THR A 253 -19.71 2.15 0.91
CA THR A 253 -18.44 2.53 1.53
C THR A 253 -17.29 1.65 1.05
N VAL A 254 -17.48 0.33 0.99
CA VAL A 254 -16.49 -0.62 0.46
C VAL A 254 -16.16 -0.30 -0.99
N LEU A 255 -17.17 -0.04 -1.83
CA LEU A 255 -16.97 0.35 -3.22
C LEU A 255 -16.15 1.65 -3.36
N ALA A 256 -16.33 2.61 -2.44
CA ALA A 256 -15.52 3.82 -2.42
C ALA A 256 -14.05 3.52 -2.06
N PHE A 257 -13.79 2.62 -1.11
CA PHE A 257 -12.43 2.16 -0.79
C PHE A 257 -11.77 1.41 -1.95
N GLU A 258 -12.50 0.54 -2.64
CA GLU A 258 -11.98 -0.17 -3.82
C GLU A 258 -11.55 0.82 -4.92
N ARG A 259 -12.34 1.86 -5.20
CA ARG A 259 -11.97 2.90 -6.16
C ARG A 259 -10.75 3.71 -5.74
N MET A 260 -10.61 4.00 -4.44
CA MET A 260 -9.41 4.68 -3.92
C MET A 260 -8.17 3.80 -4.05
N ALA A 261 -8.29 2.50 -3.80
CA ALA A 261 -7.21 1.54 -3.97
C ALA A 261 -6.79 1.44 -5.45
N GLU A 262 -7.74 1.32 -6.37
CA GLU A 262 -7.46 1.30 -7.82
C GLU A 262 -6.77 2.59 -8.29
N ALA A 263 -7.21 3.76 -7.79
CA ALA A 263 -6.55 5.03 -8.08
C ALA A 263 -5.11 5.08 -7.53
N ALA A 264 -4.86 4.50 -6.35
CA ALA A 264 -3.53 4.41 -5.77
C ALA A 264 -2.61 3.49 -6.59
N GLU A 265 -3.12 2.36 -7.08
CA GLU A 265 -2.38 1.46 -7.97
C GLU A 265 -2.00 2.16 -9.30
N GLN A 266 -2.93 2.91 -9.89
CA GLN A 266 -2.63 3.69 -11.11
C GLN A 266 -1.57 4.78 -10.88
N MET A 267 -1.59 5.45 -9.72
CA MET A 267 -0.56 6.41 -9.36
C MET A 267 0.81 5.75 -9.16
N ALA A 268 0.86 4.55 -8.55
CA ALA A 268 2.09 3.79 -8.39
C ALA A 268 2.65 3.36 -9.74
N GLU A 269 1.82 2.85 -10.66
CA GLU A 269 2.25 2.48 -12.01
C GLU A 269 2.78 3.69 -12.80
N ALA A 270 2.13 4.86 -12.66
CA ALA A 270 2.62 6.09 -13.26
C ALA A 270 3.98 6.52 -12.69
N ALA A 271 4.16 6.43 -11.37
CA ALA A 271 5.43 6.70 -10.71
C ALA A 271 6.55 5.77 -11.22
N GLU A 272 6.28 4.47 -11.34
CA GLU A 272 7.24 3.50 -11.89
C GLU A 272 7.64 3.84 -13.34
N ARG A 273 6.67 4.15 -14.21
CA ARG A 273 6.96 4.57 -15.58
C ARG A 273 7.83 5.83 -15.63
N THR A 274 7.55 6.82 -14.78
CA THR A 274 8.39 8.02 -14.72
C THR A 274 9.80 7.70 -14.22
N ALA A 275 9.95 6.80 -13.25
CA ALA A 275 11.27 6.37 -12.77
C ALA A 275 12.06 5.67 -13.89
N ASP A 276 11.43 4.81 -14.68
CA ASP A 276 12.06 4.16 -15.84
C ASP A 276 12.52 5.16 -16.90
N GLU A 277 11.71 6.19 -17.19
CA GLU A 277 12.10 7.29 -18.08
C GLU A 277 13.29 8.08 -17.54
N TRP A 278 13.33 8.35 -16.24
CA TRP A 278 14.47 9.00 -15.58
C TRP A 278 15.75 8.15 -15.67
N VAL A 279 15.65 6.84 -15.48
CA VAL A 279 16.79 5.92 -15.64
C VAL A 279 17.32 5.98 -17.07
N LEU A 280 16.44 6.00 -18.08
CA LEU A 280 16.85 6.16 -19.48
C LEU A 280 17.53 7.51 -19.73
N TYR A 281 17.01 8.59 -19.14
CA TYR A 281 17.63 9.92 -19.23
C TYR A 281 19.02 9.95 -18.59
N CYS A 282 19.20 9.36 -17.41
CA CYS A 282 20.51 9.24 -16.76
C CYS A 282 21.51 8.46 -17.62
N ALA A 283 21.10 7.30 -18.17
CA ALA A 283 21.95 6.51 -19.06
C ALA A 283 22.34 7.29 -20.33
N TRP A 284 21.40 8.04 -20.91
CA TRP A 284 21.69 8.91 -22.05
C TRP A 284 22.66 10.04 -21.69
N ALA A 285 22.49 10.67 -20.53
CA ALA A 285 23.37 11.74 -20.06
C ALA A 285 24.81 11.24 -19.83
N GLU A 286 24.98 10.05 -19.25
CA GLU A 286 26.29 9.39 -19.11
C GLU A 286 26.94 9.10 -20.46
N TRP A 287 26.17 8.61 -21.43
CA TRP A 287 26.66 8.38 -22.79
C TRP A 287 27.12 9.67 -23.48
N VAL A 288 26.35 10.76 -23.37
CA VAL A 288 26.73 12.07 -23.90
C VAL A 288 28.03 12.56 -23.26
N GLU A 289 28.18 12.39 -21.95
CA GLU A 289 29.40 12.78 -21.23
C GLU A 289 30.62 11.94 -21.68
N MET A 290 30.46 10.64 -21.92
CA MET A 290 31.52 9.81 -22.50
C MET A 290 31.94 10.30 -23.89
N ARG A 291 30.99 10.63 -24.77
CA ARG A 291 31.32 11.20 -26.10
C ARG A 291 32.06 12.52 -26.00
N ARG A 292 31.66 13.42 -25.10
CA ARG A 292 32.39 14.68 -24.87
C ARG A 292 33.84 14.44 -24.45
N ARG A 293 34.10 13.43 -23.61
CA ARG A 293 35.46 13.08 -23.18
C ARG A 293 36.29 12.52 -24.32
N GLU A 294 35.69 11.67 -25.15
CA GLU A 294 36.33 11.10 -26.34
C GLU A 294 36.67 12.20 -27.36
N ASP A 295 35.71 13.07 -27.70
CA ASP A 295 35.91 14.20 -28.61
C ASP A 295 37.01 15.15 -28.07
N ALA A 296 37.07 15.38 -26.75
CA ALA A 296 38.13 16.18 -26.13
C ALA A 296 39.50 15.47 -26.10
N GLN A 297 39.55 14.13 -26.13
CA GLN A 297 40.79 13.38 -26.29
C GLN A 297 41.26 13.42 -27.75
N GLU A 298 40.36 13.25 -28.70
CA GLU A 298 40.65 13.34 -30.14
C GLU A 298 41.17 14.74 -30.50
N ALA A 299 40.53 15.80 -29.99
CA ALA A 299 41.00 17.17 -30.17
C ALA A 299 42.43 17.39 -29.63
N ARG A 300 42.75 16.82 -28.46
CA ARG A 300 44.11 16.89 -27.89
C ARG A 300 45.14 16.11 -28.72
N MET A 301 44.76 14.96 -29.26
CA MET A 301 45.62 14.19 -30.17
C MET A 301 45.85 14.96 -31.48
N ALA A 302 44.82 15.56 -32.05
CA ALA A 302 44.93 16.38 -33.26
C ALA A 302 45.81 17.63 -33.05
N GLU A 303 45.72 18.27 -31.87
CA GLU A 303 46.62 19.37 -31.51
C GLU A 303 48.09 18.92 -31.41
N LEU A 304 48.33 17.72 -30.84
CA LEU A 304 49.66 17.11 -30.75
C LEU A 304 50.24 16.79 -32.15
N GLU A 305 49.40 16.33 -33.08
CA GLU A 305 49.80 16.08 -34.47
C GLU A 305 50.07 17.38 -35.23
N HIS A 306 49.20 18.38 -35.10
CA HIS A 306 49.32 19.66 -35.80
C HIS A 306 50.47 20.54 -35.30
N THR A 307 50.83 20.46 -34.02
CA THR A 307 51.99 21.19 -33.51
C THR A 307 53.31 20.73 -34.11
N GLY A 308 53.34 19.60 -34.85
CA GLY A 308 54.36 19.29 -35.86
C GLY A 308 55.80 19.37 -35.34
N GLY A 309 55.97 19.28 -34.03
CA GLY A 309 57.22 19.50 -33.33
C GLY A 309 58.02 18.24 -33.46
N GLY A 310 58.69 18.08 -34.60
CA GLY A 310 59.60 16.99 -34.89
C GLY A 310 60.33 16.61 -33.61
N TRP A 311 60.12 15.35 -33.21
CA TRP A 311 60.58 14.75 -31.96
C TRP A 311 62.10 14.94 -31.87
N LYS A 312 62.53 16.12 -31.43
CA LYS A 312 63.91 16.35 -31.02
C LYS A 312 64.01 15.59 -29.72
N ARG A 313 64.37 14.31 -29.88
CA ARG A 313 64.83 13.36 -28.88
C ARG A 313 65.53 14.15 -27.79
N THR A 314 64.79 14.51 -26.76
CA THR A 314 65.30 15.30 -25.66
C THR A 314 66.17 14.32 -24.90
N GLN A 315 67.49 14.55 -24.88
CA GLN A 315 68.47 13.72 -24.19
C GLN A 315 68.34 13.84 -22.65
N SER A 316 67.13 13.72 -22.11
CA SER A 316 66.85 13.72 -20.67
C SER A 316 66.88 12.31 -20.11
N GLU A 317 67.95 11.57 -20.40
CA GLU A 317 68.26 10.24 -19.83
C GLU A 317 69.66 10.28 -19.20
N ALA A 318 69.92 11.24 -18.31
CA ALA A 318 71.23 11.34 -17.64
C ALA A 318 71.23 11.87 -16.20
N ALA A 319 70.09 12.20 -15.56
CA ALA A 319 70.17 12.96 -14.30
C ALA A 319 69.16 12.66 -13.18
N GLU A 320 68.33 11.62 -13.25
CA GLU A 320 67.40 11.31 -12.14
C GLU A 320 67.51 9.85 -11.69
N ASP A 321 68.68 9.50 -11.17
CA ASP A 321 68.92 8.27 -10.41
C ASP A 321 69.46 8.60 -9.00
N LYS A 322 68.79 9.53 -8.28
CA LYS A 322 69.25 9.97 -6.94
C LYS A 322 68.22 10.17 -5.83
N ASN A 323 66.91 10.01 -6.05
CA ASN A 323 65.92 10.20 -4.97
C ASN A 323 65.26 8.89 -4.53
N LYS A 324 66.09 7.90 -4.18
CA LYS A 324 65.68 6.67 -3.52
C LYS A 324 66.33 6.56 -2.14
N GLU A 325 65.98 7.46 -1.23
CA GLU A 325 66.16 7.22 0.20
C GLU A 325 65.34 8.23 1.01
N ALA A 326 64.81 7.75 2.14
CA ALA A 326 64.08 8.47 3.18
C ALA A 326 62.58 8.74 2.94
N ASP A 327 61.76 7.70 3.12
CA ASP A 327 60.69 7.80 4.11
C ASP A 327 60.33 6.42 4.69
N LYS A 328 61.07 6.05 5.74
CA LYS A 328 60.75 4.97 6.67
C LYS A 328 60.59 5.64 8.03
N GLY A 329 59.36 5.91 8.45
CA GLY A 329 59.14 6.37 9.82
C GLY A 329 57.75 6.91 10.07
N ALA A 330 56.82 6.02 10.43
CA ALA A 330 55.87 6.21 11.55
C ALA A 330 54.83 5.08 11.50
N GLU A 331 55.18 3.93 12.07
CA GLU A 331 54.17 3.10 12.75
C GLU A 331 53.71 3.93 13.96
N GLY A 332 52.57 4.58 13.82
CA GLY A 332 51.82 5.15 14.93
C GLY A 332 50.73 4.18 15.32
N ASP A 333 50.94 3.49 16.44
CA ASP A 333 49.87 2.97 17.29
C ASP A 333 48.86 4.10 17.54
N ASN A 334 47.60 3.85 17.22
CA ASN A 334 46.48 4.63 17.75
C ASN A 334 45.42 3.65 18.26
N GLU A 335 45.76 3.03 19.40
CA GLU A 335 44.78 2.61 20.41
C GLU A 335 44.14 3.86 21.05
N GLU A 336 42.87 3.71 21.48
CA GLU A 336 42.05 4.66 22.26
C GLU A 336 41.47 5.83 21.42
N GLU A 337 40.18 6.18 21.43
CA GLU A 337 39.09 6.16 22.42
C GLU A 337 37.76 5.88 21.66
N GLU A 338 36.83 5.00 22.07
CA GLU A 338 35.81 5.14 23.14
C GLU A 338 35.07 6.50 23.19
N GLU A 339 33.72 6.43 23.14
CA GLU A 339 32.72 7.50 23.33
C GLU A 339 32.78 8.72 22.38
N VAL A 340 31.70 9.12 21.70
CA VAL A 340 30.54 9.79 22.30
C VAL A 340 29.32 9.61 21.39
N GLY A 341 28.20 9.22 21.99
CA GLY A 341 26.89 9.31 21.37
C GLY A 341 26.54 10.77 21.06
N GLY A 342 26.29 11.03 19.78
CA GLY A 342 25.64 12.26 19.33
C GLY A 342 24.23 11.90 18.86
N GLU A 343 23.26 12.10 19.74
CA GLU A 343 21.86 12.24 19.39
C GLU A 343 21.75 13.25 18.23
N LYS A 344 21.37 12.80 17.03
CA LYS A 344 20.94 13.72 15.98
C LYS A 344 19.50 14.11 16.27
N GLU A 345 19.41 15.16 17.07
CA GLU A 345 18.23 15.98 17.30
C GLU A 345 17.58 16.32 15.95
N GLY A 346 16.28 16.05 15.87
CA GLY A 346 15.44 16.37 14.73
C GLY A 346 15.40 17.87 14.51
N GLY A 347 15.92 18.30 13.36
CA GLY A 347 15.53 19.58 12.78
C GLY A 347 14.17 19.42 12.14
N GLU A 348 13.12 19.84 12.86
CA GLU A 348 11.84 20.18 12.27
C GLU A 348 12.05 21.38 11.33
N GLU A 349 12.25 21.10 10.04
CA GLU A 349 12.03 22.10 9.01
C GLU A 349 10.51 22.26 8.83
N GLN A 350 9.97 23.17 9.63
CA GLN A 350 8.70 23.82 9.43
C GLN A 350 8.82 24.70 8.17
N GLU A 351 8.65 24.13 6.98
CA GLU A 351 8.44 24.92 5.78
C GLU A 351 7.04 25.55 5.83
N GLY A 352 7.08 26.87 6.08
CA GLY A 352 5.93 27.74 6.05
C GLY A 352 5.28 27.78 4.68
N ASP A 353 3.98 27.52 4.69
CA ASP A 353 2.95 28.45 4.23
C ASP A 353 3.44 29.57 3.29
N GLY A 354 3.51 29.23 2.01
CA GLY A 354 3.76 30.14 0.90
C GLY A 354 2.68 29.99 -0.16
N GLY A 355 1.43 30.22 0.21
CA GLY A 355 0.31 30.26 -0.72
C GLY A 355 0.54 31.30 -1.83
N GLN A 356 0.76 30.83 -3.05
CA GLN A 356 0.55 31.62 -4.27
C GLN A 356 -0.73 31.13 -4.92
N ALA A 357 -1.79 31.91 -4.72
CA ALA A 357 -2.96 31.90 -5.57
C ALA A 357 -2.55 32.34 -6.98
N MET A 358 -2.69 31.45 -7.96
CA MET A 358 -2.79 31.81 -9.37
C MET A 358 -4.24 31.52 -9.77
N GLU A 359 -5.05 32.59 -9.79
CA GLU A 359 -6.37 32.60 -10.43
C GLU A 359 -6.17 32.48 -11.96
N GLU A 360 -6.98 31.62 -12.59
CA GLU A 360 -7.42 31.76 -13.98
C GLU A 360 -8.94 31.56 -14.06
#